data_AF-A0A915A9E0-F1
#
_entry.id   AF-A0A915A9E0-F1
#
_cell.length_a   1.000
_cell.length_b   1.000
_cell.length_c   1.000
_cell.angle_alpha   90.00
_cell.angle_beta   90.00
_cell.angle_gamma   90.00
#
_symmetry.space_group_name_H-M   'P 1'
#
loop_
_entity.id
_entity.type
_entity.pdbx_description
1 polymer ?
#
loop_
_entity_poly.entity_id
_entity_poly.type
_entity_poly.pdbx_seq_one_letter_code
_entity_poly.pdbx_strand_id
1 'polypeptide(L)'
;MLSDEVSFCFYRISRKQDGFLRKSDIGRLQKIINSGSYTPQISDCEKDYESSSCDDDDEWVGGIAPSANILKDPLKLRCCKYDKLRAAWDRGLAEVSSGEVVVGGEVTRDGRQYAFDYIANIGKRVQSDGK
;
A
#
# COMPACT_ATOMS: atom_id res chain seq x y z
N MET A 1 -26.82 9.51 7.11
CA MET A 1 -25.70 9.60 6.15
C MET A 1 -24.43 9.63 6.99
N LEU A 2 -23.94 8.44 7.37
CA LEU A 2 -22.73 8.30 8.18
C LEU A 2 -21.60 8.01 7.21
N SER A 3 -20.69 8.97 7.09
CA SER A 3 -19.42 8.80 6.40
C SER A 3 -18.57 7.82 7.22
N ASP A 4 -18.32 6.65 6.67
CA ASP A 4 -17.34 5.71 7.21
C ASP A 4 -15.95 6.36 7.11
N GLU A 5 -15.53 7.07 8.17
CA GLU A 5 -14.14 7.48 8.34
C GLU A 5 -13.30 6.21 8.51
N VAL A 6 -12.70 5.75 7.41
CA VAL A 6 -11.70 4.68 7.44
C VAL A 6 -10.42 5.26 8.04
N SER A 7 -10.33 5.23 9.36
CA SER A 7 -9.06 5.40 10.07
C SER A 7 -8.23 4.13 9.86
N PHE A 8 -7.15 4.22 9.10
CA PHE A 8 -6.25 3.10 8.85
C PHE A 8 -5.58 2.65 10.16
N CYS A 9 -6.05 1.53 10.69
CA CYS A 9 -5.28 0.70 11.61
C CYS A 9 -4.68 -0.43 10.78
N PHE A 10 -3.34 -0.44 10.67
CA PHE A 10 -2.53 -1.53 10.10
C PHE A 10 -3.17 -2.91 10.39
N TYR A 11 -3.55 -3.61 9.32
CA TYR A 11 -4.37 -4.81 9.39
C TYR A 11 -3.58 -5.93 10.08
N ARG A 12 -4.17 -6.53 11.11
CA ARG A 12 -3.69 -7.83 11.58
C ARG A 12 -4.02 -8.89 10.55
N ILE A 13 -3.07 -9.29 9.71
CA ILE A 13 -3.24 -10.47 8.85
C ILE A 13 -3.17 -11.70 9.76
N SER A 14 -4.27 -12.45 9.84
CA SER A 14 -4.36 -13.68 10.65
C SER A 14 -3.98 -13.48 12.13
N ARG A 15 -4.41 -12.36 12.74
CA ARG A 15 -4.09 -11.96 14.13
C ARG A 15 -2.60 -11.71 14.41
N LYS A 16 -1.72 -11.83 13.41
CA LYS A 16 -0.34 -11.37 13.51
C LYS A 16 -0.29 -9.90 13.14
N GLN A 17 0.53 -9.16 13.85
CA GLN A 17 0.88 -7.79 13.45
C GLN A 17 1.51 -7.89 12.06
N ASP A 18 1.08 -7.05 11.12
CA ASP A 18 1.60 -7.01 9.73
C ASP A 18 3.08 -6.63 9.63
N GLY A 19 3.75 -6.42 10.77
CA GLY A 19 5.19 -6.30 10.89
C GLY A 19 5.70 -4.88 10.70
N PHE A 20 4.87 -3.96 10.19
CA PHE A 20 5.31 -2.60 9.86
C PHE A 20 5.35 -1.66 11.07
N LEU A 21 4.53 -1.89 12.10
CA LEU A 21 4.59 -1.11 13.35
C LEU A 21 5.46 -1.80 14.40
N ARG A 22 6.57 -1.15 14.79
CA ARG A 22 7.41 -1.62 15.90
C ARG A 22 6.69 -1.42 17.23
N LYS A 23 6.89 -2.33 18.19
CA LYS A 23 6.31 -2.21 19.54
C LYS A 23 6.67 -0.89 20.23
N SER A 24 7.87 -0.36 19.97
CA SER A 24 8.34 0.94 20.47
C SER A 24 7.52 2.11 19.94
N ASP A 25 6.98 2.01 18.73
CA ASP A 25 6.25 3.10 18.08
C ASP A 25 4.81 3.18 18.58
N ILE A 26 4.22 2.05 19.01
CA ILE A 26 2.84 1.99 19.54
C ILE A 26 2.66 2.92 20.74
N GLY A 27 3.54 2.83 21.74
CA GLY A 27 3.43 3.65 22.96
C GLY A 27 3.59 5.15 22.69
N ARG A 28 4.37 5.51 21.66
CA ARG A 28 4.52 6.89 21.21
C ARG A 28 3.31 7.37 20.43
N LEU A 29 2.78 6.56 19.51
CA LEU A 29 1.57 6.88 18.74
C LEU A 29 0.39 7.14 19.68
N GLN A 30 0.20 6.30 20.70
CA GLN A 30 -0.81 6.52 21.74
C GLN A 30 -0.65 7.86 22.45
N LYS A 31 0.58 8.27 22.80
CA LYS A 31 0.83 9.60 23.40
C LYS A 31 0.48 10.75 22.46
N ILE A 32 0.82 10.64 21.17
CA ILE A 32 0.52 11.67 20.16
C ILE A 32 -1.00 11.77 19.96
N ILE A 33 -1.70 10.65 19.84
CA ILE A 33 -3.17 10.59 19.74
C ILE A 33 -3.81 11.24 20.96
N ASN A 34 -3.38 10.85 22.17
CA ASN A 34 -3.92 11.37 23.42
C ASN A 34 -3.61 12.85 23.65
N SER A 35 -2.56 13.40 23.02
CA SER A 35 -2.22 14.82 23.11
C SER A 35 -3.14 15.74 22.29
N GLY A 36 -4.03 15.18 21.45
CA GLY A 36 -4.93 15.95 20.58
C GLY A 36 -4.24 16.64 19.40
N SER A 37 -2.92 16.50 19.25
CA SER A 37 -2.14 17.07 18.13
C SER A 37 -2.13 16.19 16.87
N TYR A 38 -2.75 15.00 16.93
CA TYR A 38 -2.78 14.06 15.82
C TYR A 38 -3.84 14.44 14.79
N THR A 39 -3.42 14.73 13.56
CA THR A 39 -4.32 14.80 12.41
C THR A 39 -4.32 13.45 11.70
N PRO A 40 -5.48 12.77 11.58
CA PRO A 40 -5.58 11.54 10.80
C PRO A 40 -5.07 11.76 9.37
N GLN A 41 -4.27 10.80 8.89
CA GLN A 41 -3.85 10.75 7.49
C GLN A 41 -4.73 9.70 6.81
N ILE A 42 -5.71 10.16 6.05
CA ILE A 42 -6.72 9.32 5.41
C ILE A 42 -6.42 9.28 3.92
N SER A 43 -6.57 8.10 3.34
CA SER A 43 -6.49 7.87 1.90
C SER A 43 -7.86 7.53 1.34
N ASP A 44 -8.11 7.93 0.11
CA ASP A 44 -9.29 7.51 -0.63
C ASP A 44 -8.94 6.25 -1.44
N CYS A 45 -9.77 5.22 -1.36
CA CYS A 45 -9.52 3.97 -2.06
C CYS A 45 -10.72 3.60 -2.90
N GLU A 46 -10.44 3.05 -4.08
CA GLU A 46 -11.48 2.40 -4.89
C GLU A 46 -12.22 1.35 -4.06
N LYS A 47 -13.53 1.31 -4.24
CA LYS A 47 -14.40 0.37 -3.53
C LYS A 47 -14.19 -1.06 -4.01
N ASP A 48 -14.03 -1.22 -5.32
CA ASP A 48 -13.94 -2.48 -6.04
C ASP A 48 -12.58 -2.60 -6.76
N TYR A 49 -12.30 -3.75 -7.37
CA TYR A 49 -11.04 -4.04 -8.06
C TYR A 49 -11.23 -3.89 -9.58
N GLU A 50 -11.42 -2.68 -10.04
CA GLU A 50 -11.72 -2.41 -11.46
C GLU A 50 -10.53 -1.84 -12.23
N SER A 51 -9.53 -1.31 -11.54
CA SER A 51 -8.37 -0.68 -12.15
C SER A 51 -7.41 -1.70 -12.73
N SER A 52 -6.80 -1.33 -13.86
CA SER A 52 -5.77 -2.13 -14.54
C SER A 52 -4.35 -1.66 -14.20
N SER A 53 -4.22 -0.45 -13.65
CA SER A 53 -2.98 0.21 -13.27
C SER A 53 -3.28 1.29 -12.21
N CYS A 54 -2.30 1.59 -11.35
CA CYS A 54 -2.33 2.72 -10.43
C CYS A 54 -1.13 3.63 -10.78
N ASP A 55 -1.26 4.43 -11.82
CA ASP A 55 -0.14 5.16 -12.43
C ASP A 55 -0.01 6.61 -11.96
N ASP A 56 -0.96 7.13 -11.18
CA ASP A 56 -0.88 8.50 -10.70
C ASP A 56 0.26 8.67 -9.67
N ASP A 57 0.80 9.89 -9.57
CA ASP A 57 1.90 10.22 -8.67
C ASP A 57 1.49 10.30 -7.20
N ASP A 58 0.19 10.32 -6.91
CA ASP A 58 -0.39 10.21 -5.57
C ASP A 58 -1.08 8.87 -5.28
N GLU A 59 -0.86 7.87 -6.15
CA GLU A 59 -1.49 6.56 -6.06
C GLU A 59 -0.56 5.43 -5.60
N TRP A 60 -1.19 4.37 -5.08
CA TRP A 60 -0.57 3.07 -4.87
C TRP A 60 -1.57 1.92 -5.02
N VAL A 61 -1.04 0.70 -5.13
CA VAL A 61 -1.82 -0.53 -5.13
C VAL A 61 -2.33 -0.86 -3.72
N GLY A 62 -3.61 -0.60 -3.48
CA GLY A 62 -4.32 -0.96 -2.25
C GLY A 62 -4.77 -2.42 -2.20
N GLY A 63 -4.76 -3.13 -3.34
CA GLY A 63 -5.03 -4.56 -3.40
C GLY A 63 -4.94 -5.14 -4.80
N ILE A 64 -4.88 -6.48 -4.85
CA ILE A 64 -4.88 -7.27 -6.08
C ILE A 64 -6.03 -8.27 -6.04
N ALA A 65 -6.77 -8.41 -7.14
CA ALA A 65 -7.82 -9.41 -7.31
C ALA A 65 -7.59 -10.29 -8.54
N PRO A 66 -8.15 -11.53 -8.55
CA PRO A 66 -8.17 -12.36 -9.74
C PRO A 66 -8.91 -11.66 -10.88
N SER A 67 -8.40 -11.81 -12.10
CA SER A 67 -9.13 -11.41 -13.30
C SER A 67 -9.85 -12.61 -13.92
N ALA A 68 -11.12 -12.42 -14.27
CA ALA A 68 -11.89 -13.41 -15.02
C ALA A 68 -11.47 -13.51 -16.50
N ASN A 69 -10.79 -12.49 -17.04
CA ASN A 69 -10.35 -12.45 -18.43
C ASN A 69 -8.86 -12.08 -18.52
N ILE A 70 -8.01 -13.05 -18.21
CA ILE A 70 -6.55 -12.88 -18.11
C ILE A 70 -5.92 -12.40 -19.44
N LEU A 71 -6.56 -12.66 -20.59
CA LEU A 71 -6.05 -12.24 -21.90
C LEU A 71 -6.26 -10.75 -22.18
N LYS A 72 -7.30 -10.13 -21.60
CA LYS A 72 -7.57 -8.69 -21.75
C LYS A 72 -7.08 -7.89 -20.56
N ASP A 73 -7.41 -8.37 -19.36
CA ASP A 73 -7.08 -7.72 -18.09
C ASP A 73 -6.27 -8.73 -17.27
N PRO A 74 -4.94 -8.79 -17.41
CA PRO A 74 -4.15 -9.83 -16.77
C PRO A 74 -4.13 -9.71 -15.23
N LEU A 75 -4.48 -8.52 -14.71
CA LEU A 75 -4.56 -8.22 -13.29
C LEU A 75 -5.67 -7.19 -13.03
N LYS A 76 -6.38 -7.35 -11.91
CA LYS A 76 -7.32 -6.35 -11.40
C LYS A 76 -6.76 -5.77 -10.12
N LEU A 77 -6.70 -4.45 -10.06
CA LEU A 77 -6.12 -3.68 -8.98
C LEU A 77 -7.20 -2.84 -8.31
N ARG A 78 -6.99 -2.58 -7.03
CA ARG A 78 -7.68 -1.55 -6.28
C ARG A 78 -6.66 -0.46 -5.99
N CYS A 79 -6.86 0.73 -6.55
CA CYS A 79 -5.98 1.87 -6.32
C CYS A 79 -6.43 2.66 -5.09
N CYS A 80 -5.47 3.19 -4.36
CA CYS A 80 -5.68 4.14 -3.27
C CYS A 80 -4.90 5.42 -3.58
N LYS A 81 -5.49 6.57 -3.26
CA LYS A 81 -4.92 7.90 -3.44
C LYS A 81 -4.62 8.56 -2.10
N TYR A 82 -3.49 9.24 -2.04
CA TYR A 82 -3.12 10.08 -0.91
C TYR A 82 -2.13 11.16 -1.35
N ASP A 83 -2.59 12.41 -1.36
CA ASP A 83 -1.85 13.55 -1.91
C ASP A 83 -0.39 13.68 -1.43
N LYS A 84 -0.10 13.25 -0.19
CA LYS A 84 1.27 13.35 0.34
C LYS A 84 2.25 12.36 -0.28
N LEU A 85 1.79 11.37 -1.04
CA LEU A 85 2.65 10.47 -1.81
C LEU A 85 3.41 11.18 -2.93
N ARG A 86 2.95 12.35 -3.39
CA ARG A 86 3.70 13.17 -4.37
C ARG A 86 5.07 13.61 -3.86
N ALA A 87 5.29 13.57 -2.54
CA ALA A 87 6.60 13.83 -1.93
C ALA A 87 7.54 12.61 -1.93
N ALA A 88 7.09 11.44 -2.39
CA ALA A 88 7.93 10.26 -2.54
C ALA A 88 8.79 10.38 -3.81
N TRP A 89 10.09 10.62 -3.62
CA TRP A 89 11.03 10.91 -4.71
C TRP A 89 11.79 9.69 -5.25
N ASP A 90 11.86 8.61 -4.49
CA ASP A 90 12.59 7.40 -4.88
C ASP A 90 11.60 6.31 -5.31
N ARG A 91 11.55 6.02 -6.61
CA ARG A 91 10.70 4.98 -7.19
C ARG A 91 11.58 4.03 -7.99
N GLY A 92 11.56 2.76 -7.61
CA GLY A 92 12.24 1.68 -8.30
C GLY A 92 11.29 0.74 -9.04
N LEU A 93 11.83 -0.08 -9.94
CA LEU A 93 11.11 -1.15 -10.60
C LEU A 93 11.77 -2.47 -10.24
N ALA A 94 10.97 -3.42 -9.75
CA ALA A 94 11.42 -4.77 -9.45
C ALA A 94 10.69 -5.76 -10.36
N GLU A 95 11.44 -6.56 -11.12
CA GLU A 95 10.90 -7.70 -11.84
C GLU A 95 10.89 -8.91 -10.91
N VAL A 96 9.76 -9.63 -10.87
CA VAL A 96 9.54 -10.76 -9.96
C VAL A 96 9.11 -11.96 -10.77
N SER A 97 9.89 -13.03 -10.69
CA SER A 97 9.62 -14.32 -11.34
C SER A 97 8.80 -15.23 -10.43
N SER A 98 8.30 -16.33 -11.00
CA SER A 98 7.61 -17.36 -10.21
C SER A 98 8.52 -17.90 -9.10
N GLY A 99 8.03 -17.90 -7.86
CA GLY A 99 8.78 -18.34 -6.68
C GLY A 99 9.66 -17.26 -6.04
N GLU A 100 9.77 -16.08 -6.65
CA GLU A 100 10.51 -14.96 -6.07
C GLU A 100 9.60 -14.08 -5.20
N VAL A 101 10.22 -13.39 -4.26
CA VAL A 101 9.56 -12.42 -3.38
C VAL A 101 10.42 -11.18 -3.32
N VAL A 102 9.78 -10.02 -3.48
CA VAL A 102 10.40 -8.72 -3.21
C VAL A 102 9.89 -8.24 -1.87
N VAL A 103 10.82 -7.80 -1.03
CA VAL A 103 10.54 -7.25 0.29
C VAL A 103 10.97 -5.79 0.29
N GLY A 104 10.01 -4.90 0.52
CA GLY A 104 10.28 -3.47 0.67
C GLY A 104 11.04 -3.15 1.95
N GLY A 105 11.57 -1.94 2.01
CA GLY A 105 12.28 -1.40 3.16
C GLY A 105 11.41 -0.55 4.08
N GLU A 106 12.01 -0.22 5.21
CA GLU A 106 11.55 0.84 6.10
C GLU A 106 12.54 1.99 6.08
N VAL A 107 12.03 3.22 6.13
CA VAL A 107 12.87 4.41 6.20
C VAL A 107 12.82 4.96 7.62
N THR A 108 14.00 5.08 8.22
CA THR A 108 14.14 5.54 9.60
C THR A 108 14.92 6.86 9.69
N ARG A 109 14.53 7.69 10.65
CA ARG A 109 15.22 8.93 11.01
C ARG A 109 15.25 9.03 12.53
N ASP A 110 16.44 9.21 13.09
CA ASP A 110 16.66 9.27 14.55
C ASP A 110 16.09 8.05 15.29
N GLY A 111 16.25 6.86 14.71
CA GLY A 111 15.74 5.60 15.24
C GLY A 111 14.21 5.40 15.11
N ARG A 112 13.50 6.36 14.52
CA ARG A 112 12.04 6.30 14.29
C ARG A 112 11.75 5.94 12.84
N GLN A 113 10.88 4.95 12.62
CA GLN A 113 10.31 4.70 11.30
C GLN A 113 9.40 5.88 10.91
N TYR A 114 9.61 6.47 9.74
CA TYR A 114 8.78 7.58 9.26
C TYR A 114 8.22 7.38 7.86
N ALA A 115 8.73 6.40 7.12
CA ALA A 115 8.17 5.96 5.85
C ALA A 115 8.42 4.46 5.66
N PHE A 116 7.73 3.86 4.71
CA PHE A 116 7.90 2.50 4.25
C PHE A 116 7.72 2.47 2.73
N ASP A 117 8.29 1.48 2.08
CA ASP A 117 8.12 1.31 0.64
C ASP A 117 6.70 0.85 0.35
N TYR A 118 6.05 1.51 -0.61
CA TYR A 118 4.74 1.11 -1.13
C TYR A 118 4.87 0.59 -2.56
N ILE A 119 3.90 -0.20 -2.98
CA ILE A 119 3.84 -0.70 -4.36
C ILE A 119 3.03 0.31 -5.17
N ALA A 120 3.72 1.11 -5.99
CA ALA A 120 3.06 2.11 -6.84
C ALA A 120 2.13 1.45 -7.86
N ASN A 121 2.63 0.45 -8.59
CA ASN A 121 1.85 -0.29 -9.59
C ASN A 121 2.36 -1.74 -9.73
N ILE A 122 1.56 -2.62 -10.34
CA ILE A 122 1.93 -3.99 -10.68
C ILE A 122 1.49 -4.28 -12.11
N GLY A 123 2.46 -4.65 -12.96
CA GLY A 123 2.20 -5.16 -14.29
C GLY A 123 2.51 -6.66 -14.37
N LYS A 124 1.57 -7.45 -14.90
CA LYS A 124 1.84 -8.84 -15.27
C LYS A 124 2.30 -8.88 -16.73
N ARG A 125 3.53 -9.34 -16.97
CA ARG A 125 3.97 -9.68 -18.32
C ARG A 125 3.52 -11.10 -18.65
N VAL A 126 2.85 -11.26 -19.79
CA VAL A 126 2.47 -12.57 -20.34
C VAL A 126 3.26 -12.75 -21.62
N GLN A 127 4.14 -13.75 -21.65
CA GLN A 127 4.88 -14.09 -22.87
C GLN A 127 3.94 -14.74 -23.88
N SER A 128 4.31 -14.73 -25.16
CA SER A 128 3.50 -15.28 -26.26
C SER A 128 3.19 -16.78 -26.13
N ASP A 129 3.89 -17.51 -25.25
CA ASP A 129 3.64 -18.91 -24.91
C ASP A 129 2.70 -19.10 -23.69
N GLY A 130 2.17 -18.01 -23.13
CA GLY A 130 1.26 -18.02 -21.98
C GLY A 130 1.95 -18.17 -20.62
N LYS A 131 3.29 -18.09 -20.56
CA LYS A 131 4.06 -18.07 -19.32
C LYS A 131 4.30 -16.65 -18.79
#